data_AF-A0A7J3SZK7-F1
#
_entry.id   AF-A0A7J3SZK7-F1
#
_cell.length_a   1.000
_cell.length_b   1.000
_cell.length_c   1.000
_cell.angle_alpha   90.00
_cell.angle_beta   90.00
_cell.angle_gamma   90.00
#
_symmetry.space_group_name_H-M   'P 1'
#
loop_
_entity.id
_entity.type
_entity.pdbx_description
1 polymer ?
#
loop_
_entity_poly.entity_id
_entity_poly.type
_entity_poly.pdbx_seq_one_letter_code
_entity_poly.pdbx_strand_id
1 'polypeptide(L)'
;MRNIELASLDDVHGRVDSVKRSLEIIYGVRLSADLEAVPVEKLFPTEDFLENDKLALVFMKVITEGYDVPIIVVKCSEDFFVLDGHHRSYISIKLLKKSVRAYVLTFPKGTGYRQIVKRSFNDLPIRDVAEIDDLILRAWQRTLSILKHYEAIYGIPFFRSVERVFLKDLVATQTYVARAQVEAIKKLLVPIVCVEYKERFYILDGHARAYKAKQMGLKWVKATVLIPAVPLDFGIVKTAREMDIKNLNIEIMG
;
A
#
# COMPACT_ATOMS: atom_id res chain seq x y z
N MET A 1 -20.63 -5.20 -3.72
CA MET A 1 -19.27 -4.89 -4.22
C MET A 1 -19.26 -4.64 -5.74
N ARG A 2 -18.63 -3.55 -6.21
CA ARG A 2 -18.38 -3.33 -7.66
C ARG A 2 -17.39 -4.36 -8.19
N ASN A 3 -17.53 -4.82 -9.43
CA ASN A 3 -16.56 -5.74 -10.03
C ASN A 3 -15.27 -4.97 -10.35
N ILE A 4 -14.22 -5.16 -9.56
CA ILE A 4 -12.90 -4.53 -9.79
C ILE A 4 -12.03 -5.54 -10.54
N GLU A 5 -11.92 -5.37 -11.84
CA GLU A 5 -10.98 -6.13 -12.66
C GLU A 5 -9.59 -5.50 -12.59
N LEU A 6 -8.63 -6.26 -12.05
CA LEU A 6 -7.23 -5.88 -12.09
C LEU A 6 -6.60 -6.36 -13.38
N ALA A 7 -5.75 -5.53 -13.98
CA ALA A 7 -5.05 -5.87 -15.22
C ALA A 7 -4.23 -7.15 -15.02
N SER A 8 -4.36 -8.11 -15.95
CA SER A 8 -3.47 -9.26 -16.07
C SER A 8 -2.27 -8.93 -16.97
N LEU A 9 -1.27 -9.82 -17.06
CA LEU A 9 -0.16 -9.66 -18.02
C LEU A 9 -0.65 -9.71 -19.46
N ASP A 10 -1.63 -10.57 -19.75
CA ASP A 10 -2.20 -10.74 -21.09
C ASP A 10 -2.95 -9.47 -21.56
N ASP A 11 -3.61 -8.77 -20.63
CA ASP A 11 -4.35 -7.54 -20.95
C ASP A 11 -3.45 -6.33 -21.21
N VAL A 12 -2.22 -6.32 -20.68
CA VAL A 12 -1.38 -5.12 -20.71
C VAL A 12 -0.95 -4.77 -22.11
N HIS A 13 -0.64 -5.75 -22.96
CA HIS A 13 -0.28 -5.49 -24.35
C HIS A 13 -1.40 -4.74 -25.09
N GLY A 14 -2.64 -5.19 -24.95
CA GLY A 14 -3.81 -4.51 -25.54
C GLY A 14 -4.02 -3.10 -24.97
N ARG A 15 -3.79 -2.90 -23.66
CA ARG A 15 -3.85 -1.57 -23.04
C ARG A 15 -2.76 -0.64 -23.56
N VAL A 16 -1.52 -1.12 -23.67
CA VAL A 16 -0.40 -0.35 -24.22
C VAL A 16 -0.72 0.11 -25.63
N ASP A 17 -1.17 -0.80 -26.49
CA ASP A 17 -1.54 -0.48 -27.88
C ASP A 17 -2.70 0.53 -27.95
N SER A 18 -3.70 0.38 -27.08
CA SER A 18 -4.85 1.29 -26.99
C SER A 18 -4.44 2.70 -26.55
N VAL A 19 -3.66 2.82 -25.48
CA VAL A 19 -3.15 4.11 -24.98
C VAL A 19 -2.22 4.76 -26.00
N LYS A 20 -1.31 3.97 -26.57
CA LYS A 20 -0.39 4.41 -27.62
C LYS A 20 -1.15 4.98 -28.81
N ARG A 21 -2.09 4.22 -29.41
CA ARG A 21 -2.90 4.69 -30.54
C ARG A 21 -3.67 5.98 -30.21
N SER A 22 -4.24 6.06 -29.01
CA SER A 22 -4.98 7.25 -28.59
C SER A 22 -4.09 8.50 -28.58
N LEU A 23 -2.87 8.38 -28.05
CA LEU A 23 -1.90 9.48 -28.07
C LEU A 23 -1.39 9.77 -29.48
N GLU A 24 -1.13 8.75 -30.30
CA GLU A 24 -0.70 8.94 -31.69
C GLU A 24 -1.74 9.74 -32.50
N ILE A 25 -3.04 9.47 -32.28
CA ILE A 25 -4.15 10.22 -32.90
C ILE A 25 -4.18 11.67 -32.39
N ILE A 26 -4.10 11.87 -31.08
CA ILE A 26 -4.20 13.21 -30.46
C ILE A 26 -3.05 14.12 -30.91
N TYR A 27 -1.83 13.58 -30.97
CA TYR A 27 -0.62 14.36 -31.23
C TYR A 27 -0.14 14.28 -32.69
N GLY A 28 -0.77 13.46 -33.53
CA GLY A 28 -0.42 13.32 -34.95
C GLY A 28 0.98 12.75 -35.18
N VAL A 29 1.51 11.95 -34.25
CA VAL A 29 2.85 11.38 -34.29
C VAL A 29 2.82 9.86 -34.09
N ARG A 30 3.91 9.18 -34.39
CA ARG A 30 4.11 7.78 -33.98
C ARG A 30 4.97 7.72 -32.73
N LEU A 31 4.56 6.91 -31.76
CA LEU A 31 5.27 6.70 -30.49
C LEU A 31 6.05 5.38 -30.52
N SER A 32 7.15 5.31 -29.77
CA SER A 32 7.74 4.01 -29.37
C SER A 32 7.16 3.56 -28.04
N ALA A 33 7.25 2.27 -27.75
CA ALA A 33 6.81 1.67 -26.49
C ALA A 33 7.81 0.59 -26.10
N ASP A 34 8.59 0.84 -25.04
CA ASP A 34 9.67 -0.03 -24.60
C ASP A 34 9.43 -0.46 -23.16
N LEU A 35 9.65 -1.74 -22.84
CA LEU A 35 9.50 -2.23 -21.47
C LEU A 35 10.78 -1.95 -20.69
N GLU A 36 10.69 -1.08 -19.68
CA GLU A 36 11.83 -0.62 -18.88
C GLU A 36 11.57 -0.78 -17.38
N ALA A 37 12.66 -0.73 -16.59
CA ALA A 37 12.58 -0.57 -15.14
C ALA A 37 12.72 0.93 -14.81
N VAL A 38 11.62 1.55 -14.42
CA VAL A 38 11.54 2.99 -14.16
C VAL A 38 11.75 3.28 -12.66
N PRO A 39 12.67 4.19 -12.29
CA PRO A 39 12.87 4.57 -10.89
C PRO A 39 11.61 5.22 -10.29
N VAL A 40 11.22 4.80 -9.08
CA VAL A 40 9.95 5.25 -8.49
C VAL A 40 9.94 6.73 -8.14
N GLU A 41 11.10 7.30 -7.85
CA GLU A 41 11.29 8.71 -7.52
C GLU A 41 11.10 9.64 -8.73
N LYS A 42 11.09 9.08 -9.95
CA LYS A 42 10.82 9.80 -11.20
C LYS A 42 9.39 9.62 -11.69
N LEU A 43 8.53 8.92 -10.94
CA LEU A 43 7.12 8.70 -11.29
C LEU A 43 6.22 9.83 -10.78
N PHE A 44 5.39 10.36 -11.67
CA PHE A 44 4.40 11.37 -11.35
C PHE A 44 3.01 10.89 -11.80
N PRO A 45 1.97 11.03 -10.95
CA PRO A 45 0.62 10.67 -11.33
C PRO A 45 0.03 11.68 -12.30
N THR A 46 -0.84 11.20 -13.20
CA THR A 46 -1.72 12.06 -14.01
C THR A 46 -3.15 12.11 -13.50
N GLU A 47 -3.52 11.24 -12.55
CA GLU A 47 -4.82 11.21 -11.88
C GLU A 47 -4.82 12.10 -10.63
N ASP A 48 -5.99 12.59 -10.24
CA ASP A 48 -6.15 13.48 -9.09
C ASP A 48 -6.37 12.76 -7.75
N PHE A 49 -6.73 11.48 -7.76
CA PHE A 49 -7.00 10.71 -6.55
C PHE A 49 -6.86 9.21 -6.81
N LEU A 50 -6.77 8.43 -5.74
CA LEU A 50 -6.80 6.96 -5.78
C LEU A 50 -8.09 6.45 -5.17
N GLU A 51 -8.78 5.55 -5.87
CA GLU A 51 -9.94 4.84 -5.34
C GLU A 51 -9.52 3.84 -4.25
N ASN A 52 -10.08 3.96 -3.05
CA ASN A 52 -9.63 3.24 -1.86
C ASN A 52 -9.83 1.72 -1.94
N ASP A 53 -10.97 1.28 -2.47
CA ASP A 53 -11.31 -0.13 -2.64
C ASP A 53 -10.40 -0.84 -3.64
N LYS A 54 -10.11 -0.20 -4.78
CA LYS A 54 -9.13 -0.69 -5.75
C LYS A 54 -7.72 -0.66 -5.17
N LEU A 55 -7.37 0.38 -4.39
CA LEU A 55 -6.08 0.46 -3.72
C LEU A 55 -5.89 -0.69 -2.73
N ALA A 56 -6.91 -0.99 -1.92
CA ALA A 56 -6.89 -2.10 -0.97
C ALA A 56 -6.72 -3.45 -1.69
N LEU A 57 -7.38 -3.64 -2.83
CA LEU A 57 -7.31 -4.87 -3.61
C LEU A 57 -5.92 -5.04 -4.25
N VAL A 58 -5.39 -3.98 -4.87
CA VAL A 58 -4.04 -3.96 -5.40
C VAL A 58 -3.03 -4.23 -4.29
N PHE A 59 -3.18 -3.57 -3.13
CA PHE A 59 -2.29 -3.76 -2.00
C PHE A 59 -2.27 -5.22 -1.53
N MET A 60 -3.46 -5.81 -1.31
CA MET A 60 -3.58 -7.22 -0.95
C MET A 60 -2.85 -8.10 -1.96
N LYS A 61 -3.19 -8.00 -3.26
CA LYS A 61 -2.61 -8.87 -4.30
C LYS A 61 -1.10 -8.71 -4.45
N VAL A 62 -0.57 -7.48 -4.32
CA VAL A 62 0.89 -7.25 -4.36
C VAL A 62 1.58 -8.01 -3.24
N ILE A 63 0.99 -8.00 -2.03
CA ILE A 63 1.60 -8.63 -0.84
C ILE A 63 1.38 -10.14 -0.81
N THR A 64 0.20 -10.62 -1.18
CA THR A 64 -0.17 -12.03 -1.02
C THR A 64 0.13 -12.89 -2.24
N GLU A 65 0.08 -12.30 -3.43
CA GLU A 65 0.18 -13.02 -4.71
C GLU A 65 1.39 -12.57 -5.56
N GLY A 66 2.13 -11.55 -5.12
CA GLY A 66 3.25 -11.01 -5.90
C GLY A 66 2.80 -10.29 -7.17
N TYR A 67 1.61 -9.69 -7.16
CA TYR A 67 1.07 -8.95 -8.30
C TYR A 67 2.03 -7.82 -8.75
N ASP A 68 2.66 -8.00 -9.90
CA ASP A 68 3.69 -7.10 -10.44
C ASP A 68 3.49 -6.81 -11.92
N VAL A 69 2.23 -6.62 -12.33
CA VAL A 69 1.91 -6.31 -13.73
C VAL A 69 2.48 -4.92 -14.10
N PRO A 70 3.18 -4.75 -15.23
CA PRO A 70 3.77 -3.47 -15.62
C PRO A 70 2.77 -2.32 -15.70
N ILE A 71 3.22 -1.12 -15.33
CA ILE A 71 2.46 0.13 -15.52
C ILE A 71 2.68 0.68 -16.94
N ILE A 72 1.92 1.70 -17.33
CA ILE A 72 2.13 2.42 -18.59
C ILE A 72 2.48 3.86 -18.24
N VAL A 73 3.60 4.35 -18.77
CA VAL A 73 4.08 5.71 -18.53
C VAL A 73 4.42 6.40 -19.84
N VAL A 74 4.41 7.74 -19.82
CA VAL A 74 5.00 8.55 -20.88
C VAL A 74 6.25 9.25 -20.35
N LYS A 75 7.33 9.18 -21.12
CA LYS A 75 8.59 9.84 -20.79
C LYS A 75 8.56 11.31 -21.20
N CYS A 76 8.87 12.19 -20.24
CA CYS A 76 8.97 13.62 -20.42
C CYS A 76 10.32 14.09 -19.89
N SER A 77 11.30 14.26 -20.79
CA SER A 77 12.70 14.47 -20.41
C SER A 77 13.20 13.32 -19.51
N GLU A 78 13.46 13.59 -18.24
CA GLU A 78 13.93 12.62 -17.25
C GLU A 78 12.83 12.06 -16.36
N ASP A 79 11.61 12.59 -16.48
CA ASP A 79 10.46 12.23 -15.65
C ASP A 79 9.51 11.29 -16.39
N PHE A 80 8.73 10.53 -15.62
CA PHE A 80 7.77 9.56 -16.14
C PHE A 80 6.39 9.84 -15.57
N PHE A 81 5.43 10.13 -16.45
CA PHE A 81 4.05 10.38 -16.06
C PHE A 81 3.22 9.11 -16.23
N VAL A 82 2.61 8.63 -15.15
CA VAL A 82 1.84 7.39 -15.13
C VAL A 82 0.51 7.59 -15.85
N LEU A 83 0.29 6.85 -16.94
CA LEU A 83 -0.94 6.87 -17.72
C LEU A 83 -1.91 5.76 -17.30
N ASP A 84 -1.37 4.61 -16.90
CA ASP A 84 -2.14 3.50 -16.31
C ASP A 84 -1.29 2.86 -15.20
N GLY A 85 -1.93 2.54 -14.08
CA GLY A 85 -1.31 1.83 -12.97
C GLY A 85 -0.99 2.68 -11.74
N HIS A 86 -1.69 3.80 -11.53
CA HIS A 86 -1.49 4.73 -10.41
C HIS A 86 -1.54 4.04 -9.03
N HIS A 87 -2.51 3.15 -8.80
CA HIS A 87 -2.57 2.34 -7.57
C HIS A 87 -1.32 1.47 -7.37
N ARG A 88 -0.82 0.84 -8.45
CA ARG A 88 0.39 -0.01 -8.40
C ARG A 88 1.65 0.82 -8.14
N SER A 89 1.74 1.99 -8.75
CA SER A 89 2.84 2.95 -8.51
C SER A 89 2.84 3.44 -7.07
N TYR A 90 1.68 3.84 -6.54
CA TYR A 90 1.53 4.26 -5.15
C TYR A 90 1.96 3.16 -4.18
N ILE A 91 1.47 1.93 -4.37
CA ILE A 91 1.86 0.81 -3.51
C ILE A 91 3.36 0.53 -3.63
N SER A 92 3.94 0.55 -4.83
CA SER A 92 5.39 0.34 -5.02
C SER A 92 6.23 1.37 -4.26
N ILE A 93 5.80 2.64 -4.24
CA ILE A 93 6.42 3.71 -3.46
C ILE A 93 6.30 3.42 -1.95
N LYS A 94 5.11 3.06 -1.46
CA LYS A 94 4.90 2.70 -0.04
C LYS A 94 5.69 1.45 0.39
N LEU A 95 6.06 0.60 -0.56
CA LEU A 95 6.91 -0.57 -0.35
C LEU A 95 8.42 -0.28 -0.45
N LEU A 96 8.82 0.97 -0.67
CA LEU A 96 10.24 1.35 -0.87
C LEU A 96 10.90 0.57 -2.02
N LYS A 97 10.14 0.19 -3.06
CA LYS A 97 10.74 -0.37 -4.27
C LYS A 97 11.63 0.69 -4.93
N LYS A 98 12.79 0.28 -5.47
CA LYS A 98 13.68 1.19 -6.22
C LYS A 98 13.11 1.55 -7.58
N SER A 99 12.45 0.60 -8.24
CA SER A 99 11.89 0.76 -9.57
C SER A 99 10.62 -0.08 -9.75
N VAL A 100 9.88 0.22 -10.82
CA VAL A 100 8.72 -0.53 -11.29
C VAL A 100 8.91 -0.89 -12.76
N ARG A 101 8.34 -2.03 -13.18
CA ARG A 101 8.28 -2.37 -14.61
C ARG A 101 7.24 -1.48 -15.29
N ALA A 102 7.62 -0.86 -16.39
CA ALA A 102 6.75 0.05 -17.12
C ALA A 102 6.93 -0.06 -18.62
N TYR A 103 5.84 0.00 -19.37
CA TYR A 103 5.89 0.35 -20.79
C TYR A 103 6.06 1.86 -20.91
N VAL A 104 7.22 2.28 -21.41
CA VAL A 104 7.61 3.66 -21.58
C VAL A 104 7.25 4.12 -22.98
N LEU A 105 6.26 5.00 -23.07
CA LEU A 105 5.89 5.67 -24.30
C LEU A 105 6.81 6.87 -24.54
N THR A 106 7.49 6.89 -25.69
CA THR A 106 8.42 7.97 -26.05
C THR A 106 7.96 8.70 -27.31
N PHE A 107 7.94 10.03 -27.22
CA PHE A 107 7.62 10.93 -28.33
C PHE A 107 8.84 11.11 -29.25
N PRO A 108 8.63 11.27 -30.58
CA PRO A 108 9.72 11.59 -31.49
C PRO A 108 10.29 12.98 -31.21
N LYS A 109 11.56 13.17 -31.58
CA LYS A 109 12.29 14.42 -31.35
C LYS A 109 11.52 15.62 -31.91
N GLY A 110 11.45 16.70 -31.12
CA GLY A 110 10.74 17.94 -31.49
C GLY A 110 9.26 17.94 -31.13
N THR A 111 8.73 16.83 -30.60
CA THR A 111 7.37 16.74 -30.05
C THR A 111 7.44 16.28 -28.60
N GLY A 112 6.34 16.43 -27.86
CA GLY A 112 6.30 16.05 -26.46
C GLY A 112 4.88 15.91 -25.97
N TYR A 113 4.76 15.19 -24.86
CA TYR A 113 3.51 15.11 -24.14
C TYR A 113 3.18 16.46 -23.51
N ARG A 114 1.88 16.73 -23.32
CA ARG A 114 1.40 17.94 -22.65
C ARG A 114 2.13 18.17 -21.32
N GLN A 115 2.34 19.44 -20.98
CA GLN A 115 2.91 19.78 -19.68
C GLN A 115 1.92 19.41 -18.57
N ILE A 116 2.40 18.67 -17.58
CA ILE A 116 1.66 18.29 -16.38
C ILE A 116 2.42 18.78 -15.17
N VAL A 117 1.70 19.37 -14.21
CA VAL A 117 2.28 19.78 -12.93
C VAL A 117 2.76 18.53 -12.20
N LYS A 118 4.04 18.52 -11.81
CA LYS A 118 4.61 17.45 -11.00
C LYS A 118 3.96 17.45 -9.62
N ARG A 119 3.28 16.35 -9.29
CA ARG A 119 2.68 16.08 -7.97
C ARG A 119 3.27 14.79 -7.41
N SER A 120 3.53 14.71 -6.10
CA SER A 120 3.95 13.44 -5.50
C SER A 120 2.78 12.47 -5.39
N PHE A 121 3.04 11.17 -5.55
CA PHE A 121 2.08 10.13 -5.19
C PHE A 121 1.69 10.19 -3.70
N ASN A 122 2.58 10.66 -2.82
CA ASN A 122 2.27 10.82 -1.39
C ASN A 122 1.15 11.86 -1.15
N ASP A 123 1.04 12.85 -2.04
CA ASP A 123 0.07 13.94 -1.93
C ASP A 123 -1.29 13.58 -2.53
N LEU A 124 -1.41 12.41 -3.20
CA LEU A 124 -2.69 12.00 -3.77
C LEU A 124 -3.70 11.68 -2.67
N PRO A 125 -4.90 12.28 -2.72
CA PRO A 125 -6.00 11.88 -1.86
C PRO A 125 -6.45 10.47 -2.20
N ILE A 126 -6.79 9.70 -1.17
CA ILE A 126 -7.45 8.40 -1.30
C ILE A 126 -8.94 8.63 -1.01
N ARG A 127 -9.81 8.23 -1.94
CA ARG A 127 -11.27 8.46 -1.85
C ARG A 127 -12.04 7.15 -1.80
N ASP A 128 -13.02 7.10 -0.91
CA ASP A 128 -14.01 6.03 -0.88
C ASP A 128 -15.03 6.27 -1.98
N VAL A 129 -15.07 5.37 -2.97
CA VAL A 129 -15.98 5.46 -4.13
C VAL A 129 -17.00 4.31 -4.15
N ALA A 130 -16.80 3.28 -3.33
CA ALA A 130 -17.69 2.15 -3.18
C ALA A 130 -17.52 1.50 -1.80
N GLU A 131 -18.57 0.86 -1.32
CA GLU A 131 -18.49 0.02 -0.12
C GLU A 131 -17.78 -1.30 -0.41
N ILE A 132 -16.93 -1.71 0.52
CA ILE A 132 -16.26 -3.00 0.50
C ILE A 132 -17.05 -3.93 1.41
N ASP A 133 -17.60 -5.04 0.92
CA ASP A 133 -18.36 -5.99 1.77
C ASP A 133 -17.44 -7.08 2.36
N ASP A 134 -16.34 -7.39 1.68
CA ASP A 134 -15.40 -8.42 2.07
C ASP A 134 -14.55 -7.99 3.27
N LEU A 135 -14.61 -8.78 4.36
CA LEU A 135 -13.93 -8.50 5.62
C LEU A 135 -12.39 -8.54 5.51
N ILE A 136 -11.84 -9.37 4.64
CA ILE A 136 -10.40 -9.45 4.38
C ILE A 136 -9.98 -8.16 3.69
N LEU A 137 -10.68 -7.77 2.62
CA LEU A 137 -10.38 -6.56 1.88
C LEU A 137 -10.56 -5.29 2.73
N ARG A 138 -11.59 -5.23 3.59
CA ARG A 138 -11.74 -4.17 4.60
C ARG A 138 -10.54 -4.05 5.53
N ALA A 139 -9.93 -5.17 5.92
CA ALA A 139 -8.75 -5.13 6.79
C ALA A 139 -7.50 -4.60 6.06
N TRP A 140 -7.35 -4.88 4.76
CA TRP A 140 -6.32 -4.27 3.92
C TRP A 140 -6.56 -2.76 3.73
N GLN A 141 -7.80 -2.35 3.50
CA GLN A 141 -8.20 -0.94 3.46
C GLN A 141 -7.84 -0.24 4.77
N ARG A 142 -8.19 -0.83 5.93
CA ARG A 142 -7.88 -0.29 7.25
C ARG A 142 -6.37 -0.10 7.47
N THR A 143 -5.54 -1.00 6.96
CA THR A 143 -4.08 -0.84 6.99
C THR A 143 -3.63 0.45 6.28
N LEU A 144 -4.19 0.73 5.09
CA LEU A 144 -3.89 1.94 4.33
C LEU A 144 -4.41 3.20 5.03
N SER A 145 -5.60 3.13 5.64
CA SER A 145 -6.16 4.22 6.44
C SER A 145 -5.28 4.56 7.64
N ILE A 146 -4.76 3.54 8.36
CA ILE A 146 -3.84 3.75 9.48
C ILE A 146 -2.54 4.39 8.99
N LEU A 147 -1.98 3.90 7.87
CA LEU A 147 -0.79 4.51 7.26
C LEU A 147 -1.03 5.99 6.98
N LYS A 148 -2.11 6.34 6.27
CA LYS A 148 -2.45 7.74 5.96
C LYS A 148 -2.71 8.59 7.21
N HIS A 149 -3.35 8.01 8.22
CA HIS A 149 -3.60 8.70 9.48
C HIS A 149 -2.28 9.05 10.19
N TYR A 150 -1.31 8.14 10.19
CA TYR A 150 0.03 8.41 10.72
C TYR A 150 0.77 9.47 9.91
N GLU A 151 0.67 9.45 8.57
CA GLU A 151 1.23 10.52 7.74
C GLU A 151 0.65 11.90 8.10
N ALA A 152 -0.67 11.96 8.32
CA ALA A 152 -1.34 13.19 8.70
C ALA A 152 -0.95 13.68 10.11
N ILE A 153 -0.84 12.77 11.09
CA ILE A 153 -0.46 13.13 12.46
C ILE A 153 0.96 13.70 12.53
N TYR A 154 1.91 13.05 11.86
CA TYR A 154 3.33 13.39 11.99
C TYR A 154 3.83 14.34 10.88
N GLY A 155 3.00 14.62 9.86
CA GLY A 155 3.35 15.51 8.75
C GLY A 155 4.49 15.00 7.87
N ILE A 156 4.75 13.68 7.88
CA ILE A 156 5.83 13.04 7.12
C ILE A 156 5.32 11.79 6.41
N PRO A 157 5.96 11.36 5.30
CA PRO A 157 5.62 10.09 4.67
C PRO A 157 5.91 8.89 5.57
N PHE A 158 5.03 7.90 5.47
CA PHE A 158 5.23 6.57 6.03
C PHE A 158 5.28 5.56 4.90
N PHE A 159 6.18 4.60 5.08
CA PHE A 159 6.37 3.44 4.24
C PHE A 159 5.98 2.20 5.02
N ARG A 160 6.12 1.03 4.40
CA ARG A 160 5.92 -0.22 5.12
C ARG A 160 7.00 -1.26 4.87
N SER A 161 7.17 -2.12 5.85
CA SER A 161 7.79 -3.45 5.73
C SER A 161 6.76 -4.55 6.04
N VAL A 162 6.87 -5.74 5.42
CA VAL A 162 6.06 -6.92 5.80
C VAL A 162 7.02 -7.93 6.34
N GLU A 163 6.83 -8.24 7.62
CA GLU A 163 7.81 -8.96 8.41
C GLU A 163 7.17 -10.09 9.19
N ARG A 164 7.99 -11.06 9.58
CA ARG A 164 7.65 -12.02 10.62
C ARG A 164 8.06 -11.42 11.96
N VAL A 165 7.07 -10.98 12.74
CA VAL A 165 7.32 -10.41 14.06
C VAL A 165 7.08 -11.49 15.12
N PHE A 166 8.05 -11.72 15.99
CA PHE A 166 7.89 -12.66 17.09
C PHE A 166 6.89 -12.14 18.12
N LEU A 167 6.04 -13.02 18.64
CA LEU A 167 5.02 -12.63 19.62
C LEU A 167 5.61 -12.07 20.92
N LYS A 168 6.82 -12.49 21.29
CA LYS A 168 7.55 -11.98 22.47
C LYS A 168 7.99 -10.52 22.34
N ASP A 169 8.06 -10.01 21.11
CA ASP A 169 8.51 -8.66 20.79
C ASP A 169 7.33 -7.72 20.51
N LEU A 170 6.09 -8.26 20.47
CA LEU A 170 4.87 -7.48 20.36
C LEU A 170 4.47 -6.86 21.69
N VAL A 171 4.06 -5.61 21.61
CA VAL A 171 3.45 -4.85 22.70
C VAL A 171 2.03 -4.49 22.27
N ALA A 172 1.05 -4.96 23.05
CA ALA A 172 -0.33 -4.53 22.83
C ALA A 172 -0.49 -3.05 23.20
N THR A 173 -1.47 -2.41 22.60
CA THR A 173 -1.79 -0.98 22.82
C THR A 173 -3.23 -0.79 23.29
N GLN A 174 -3.91 -1.90 23.54
CA GLN A 174 -5.21 -1.99 24.19
C GLN A 174 -5.17 -3.23 25.10
N THR A 175 -5.92 -3.18 26.19
CA THR A 175 -5.97 -4.24 27.22
C THR A 175 -6.94 -5.36 26.90
N TYR A 176 -8.01 -5.07 26.14
CA TYR A 176 -9.09 -6.01 25.90
C TYR A 176 -9.32 -6.28 24.42
N VAL A 177 -9.72 -7.51 24.08
CA VAL A 177 -10.32 -7.85 22.78
C VAL A 177 -11.60 -8.65 23.02
N ALA A 178 -12.60 -8.43 22.17
CA ALA A 178 -13.88 -9.14 22.29
C ALA A 178 -13.72 -10.63 21.95
N ARG A 179 -14.32 -11.51 22.76
CA ARG A 179 -14.28 -12.97 22.54
C ARG A 179 -14.78 -13.35 21.15
N ALA A 180 -15.91 -12.79 20.74
CA ALA A 180 -16.52 -13.05 19.43
C ALA A 180 -15.56 -12.73 18.27
N GLN A 181 -14.77 -11.65 18.37
CA GLN A 181 -13.80 -11.29 17.34
C GLN A 181 -12.67 -12.33 17.22
N VAL A 182 -12.20 -12.86 18.35
CA VAL A 182 -11.14 -13.89 18.37
C VAL A 182 -11.64 -15.23 17.83
N GLU A 183 -12.87 -15.62 18.19
CA GLU A 183 -13.48 -16.88 17.76
C GLU A 183 -13.86 -16.91 16.28
N ALA A 184 -14.20 -15.74 15.72
CA ALA A 184 -14.46 -15.57 14.29
C ALA A 184 -13.19 -15.79 13.42
N ILE A 185 -11.99 -15.59 13.97
CA ILE A 185 -10.74 -15.76 13.25
C ILE A 185 -10.43 -17.27 13.11
N LYS A 186 -10.74 -17.83 11.96
CA LYS A 186 -10.39 -19.22 11.60
C LYS A 186 -8.97 -19.35 11.04
N LYS A 187 -8.51 -18.33 10.31
CA LYS A 187 -7.18 -18.27 9.68
C LYS A 187 -6.60 -16.86 9.79
N LEU A 188 -5.27 -16.77 9.94
CA LEU A 188 -4.53 -15.51 9.99
C LEU A 188 -4.12 -15.06 8.58
N LEU A 189 -5.10 -14.62 7.80
CA LEU A 189 -4.91 -14.25 6.39
C LEU A 189 -4.35 -12.83 6.21
N VAL A 190 -4.75 -11.92 7.09
CA VAL A 190 -4.36 -10.51 7.04
C VAL A 190 -3.28 -10.25 8.09
N PRO A 191 -2.15 -9.60 7.74
CA PRO A 191 -1.15 -9.22 8.73
C PRO A 191 -1.74 -8.29 9.80
N ILE A 192 -1.11 -8.25 10.97
CA ILE A 192 -1.34 -7.16 11.92
C ILE A 192 -0.67 -5.88 11.41
N VAL A 193 -1.02 -4.73 11.97
CA VAL A 193 -0.32 -3.46 11.67
C VAL A 193 0.39 -3.01 12.94
N CYS A 194 1.65 -2.62 12.85
CA CYS A 194 2.43 -2.14 13.99
C CYS A 194 3.44 -1.06 13.59
N VAL A 195 4.02 -0.40 14.59
CA VAL A 195 5.24 0.40 14.47
C VAL A 195 6.35 -0.24 15.28
N GLU A 196 7.57 -0.15 14.79
CA GLU A 196 8.75 -0.56 15.54
C GLU A 196 9.30 0.61 16.36
N TYR A 197 9.62 0.35 17.62
CA TYR A 197 10.31 1.29 18.49
C TYR A 197 11.22 0.55 19.47
N LYS A 198 12.53 0.80 19.38
CA LYS A 198 13.58 0.16 20.20
C LYS A 198 13.42 -1.38 20.22
N GLU A 199 13.41 -2.00 19.04
CA GLU A 199 13.31 -3.46 18.83
C GLU A 199 12.00 -4.09 19.36
N ARG A 200 11.00 -3.27 19.67
CA ARG A 200 9.66 -3.70 20.08
C ARG A 200 8.63 -3.24 19.06
N PHE A 201 7.60 -4.05 18.87
CA PHE A 201 6.56 -3.82 17.86
C PHE A 201 5.22 -3.50 18.53
N TYR A 202 4.77 -2.26 18.42
CA TYR A 202 3.55 -1.77 19.06
C TYR A 202 2.38 -1.91 18.09
N ILE A 203 1.38 -2.70 18.48
CA ILE A 203 0.24 -3.03 17.60
C ILE A 203 -0.62 -1.78 17.38
N LEU A 204 -0.89 -1.43 16.14
CA LEU A 204 -1.86 -0.39 15.75
C LEU A 204 -3.21 -1.00 15.39
N ASP A 205 -3.19 -2.18 14.77
CA ASP A 205 -4.38 -2.95 14.44
C ASP A 205 -4.10 -4.45 14.42
N GLY A 206 -5.13 -5.24 14.74
CA GLY A 206 -5.06 -6.70 14.68
C GLY A 206 -4.71 -7.36 16.02
N HIS A 207 -5.01 -6.74 17.15
CA HIS A 207 -4.82 -7.33 18.49
C HIS A 207 -5.52 -8.69 18.63
N ALA A 208 -6.75 -8.83 18.13
CA ALA A 208 -7.45 -10.12 18.10
C ALA A 208 -6.71 -11.17 17.27
N ARG A 209 -6.08 -10.78 16.15
CA ARG A 209 -5.26 -11.67 15.30
C ARG A 209 -3.96 -12.06 16.00
N ALA A 210 -3.27 -11.12 16.64
CA ALA A 210 -2.08 -11.41 17.44
C ALA A 210 -2.38 -12.34 18.62
N TYR A 211 -3.49 -12.08 19.33
CA TYR A 211 -3.95 -12.95 20.41
C TYR A 211 -4.34 -14.35 19.91
N LYS A 212 -5.05 -14.44 18.79
CA LYS A 212 -5.39 -15.73 18.17
C LYS A 212 -4.14 -16.52 17.80
N ALA A 213 -3.11 -15.86 17.28
CA ALA A 213 -1.82 -16.51 16.99
C ALA A 213 -1.16 -17.09 18.25
N LYS A 214 -1.23 -16.36 19.37
CA LYS A 214 -0.78 -16.84 20.69
C LYS A 214 -1.57 -18.08 21.13
N GLN A 215 -2.91 -18.06 21.01
CA GLN A 215 -3.76 -19.22 21.32
C GLN A 215 -3.44 -20.44 20.44
N MET A 216 -3.06 -20.23 19.19
CA MET A 216 -2.66 -21.28 18.26
C MET A 216 -1.23 -21.81 18.52
N GLY A 217 -0.51 -21.30 19.52
CA GLY A 217 0.86 -21.70 19.84
C GLY A 217 1.91 -21.24 18.83
N LEU A 218 1.59 -20.23 18.00
CA LEU A 218 2.54 -19.68 17.03
C LEU A 218 3.63 -18.86 17.74
N LYS A 219 4.86 -18.87 17.20
CA LYS A 219 5.97 -18.06 17.72
C LYS A 219 6.00 -16.64 17.16
N TRP A 220 5.38 -16.44 16.00
CA TRP A 220 5.42 -15.20 15.23
C TRP A 220 4.12 -14.99 14.45
N VAL A 221 3.91 -13.76 14.01
CA VAL A 221 2.81 -13.36 13.11
C VAL A 221 3.34 -12.53 11.94
N LYS A 222 2.63 -12.55 10.82
CA LYS A 222 2.88 -11.58 9.75
C LYS A 222 2.42 -10.21 10.23
N ALA A 223 3.26 -9.20 10.05
CA ALA A 223 2.96 -7.82 10.37
C ALA A 223 3.28 -6.90 9.21
N THR A 224 2.47 -5.86 9.03
CA THR A 224 2.80 -4.66 8.26
C THR A 224 3.38 -3.66 9.26
N VAL A 225 4.70 -3.49 9.22
CA VAL A 225 5.43 -2.54 10.05
C VAL A 225 5.46 -1.20 9.33
N LEU A 226 4.91 -0.15 9.94
CA LEU A 226 4.95 1.20 9.39
C LEU A 226 6.29 1.86 9.72
N ILE A 227 6.97 2.35 8.68
CA ILE A 227 8.31 2.94 8.78
C ILE A 227 8.23 4.42 8.42
N PRO A 228 8.49 5.34 9.36
CA PRO A 228 8.51 6.77 9.06
C PRO A 228 9.72 7.14 8.21
N ALA A 229 9.60 8.20 7.40
CA ALA A 229 10.71 8.72 6.60
C ALA A 229 11.89 9.23 7.45
N VAL A 230 11.63 9.61 8.71
CA VAL A 230 12.63 10.03 9.70
C VAL A 230 12.33 9.36 11.05
N PRO A 231 13.34 9.15 11.93
CA PRO A 231 13.09 8.59 13.26
C PRO A 231 12.05 9.40 14.05
N LEU A 232 11.12 8.72 14.73
CA LEU A 232 10.05 9.33 15.52
C LEU A 232 9.89 8.64 16.88
N ASP A 233 9.45 9.42 17.87
CA ASP A 233 8.84 8.90 19.09
C ASP A 233 7.31 8.83 18.89
N PHE A 234 6.76 7.62 18.91
CA PHE A 234 5.33 7.44 18.66
C PHE A 234 4.49 7.67 19.92
N GLY A 235 3.41 8.45 19.80
CA GLY A 235 2.45 8.65 20.89
C GLY A 235 1.90 7.34 21.46
N ILE A 236 1.69 6.32 20.61
CA ILE A 236 1.20 5.00 21.02
C ILE A 236 2.15 4.28 21.99
N VAL A 237 3.46 4.54 21.90
CA VAL A 237 4.46 3.98 22.82
C VAL A 237 4.30 4.59 24.21
N LYS A 238 4.02 5.89 24.27
CA LYS A 238 3.74 6.59 25.53
C LYS A 238 2.46 6.02 26.16
N THR A 239 1.39 5.88 25.39
CA THR A 239 0.12 5.29 25.86
C THR A 239 0.31 3.87 26.41
N ALA A 240 1.02 2.99 25.69
CA ALA A 240 1.27 1.63 26.17
C ALA A 240 2.03 1.60 27.51
N ARG A 241 3.00 2.51 27.71
CA ARG A 241 3.73 2.64 28.98
C ARG A 241 2.85 3.15 30.11
N GLU A 242 2.00 4.13 29.86
CA GLU A 242 1.06 4.68 30.84
C GLU A 242 0.03 3.64 31.30
N MET A 243 -0.32 2.70 30.41
CA MET A 243 -1.20 1.55 30.71
C MET A 243 -0.45 0.34 31.32
N ASP A 244 0.86 0.45 31.59
CA ASP A 244 1.75 -0.63 32.01
C ASP A 244 1.74 -1.88 31.09
N ILE A 245 1.42 -1.70 29.80
CA ILE A 245 1.42 -2.79 28.82
C ILE A 245 2.83 -2.96 28.26
N LYS A 246 3.47 -4.08 28.62
CA LYS A 246 4.87 -4.38 28.24
C LYS A 246 5.02 -5.45 27.17
N ASN A 247 3.95 -6.14 26.82
CA ASN A 247 3.94 -7.31 25.95
C ASN A 247 2.53 -7.56 25.39
N LEU A 248 2.32 -8.73 24.76
CA LEU A 248 1.01 -9.18 24.29
C LEU A 248 0.13 -9.78 25.42
N ASN A 249 -0.07 -9.00 26.49
CA ASN A 249 -1.01 -9.31 27.57
C ASN A 249 -2.34 -8.64 27.26
N ILE A 250 -3.21 -9.39 26.58
CA ILE A 250 -4.56 -8.98 26.21
C ILE A 250 -5.54 -9.90 26.93
N GLU A 251 -6.54 -9.31 27.57
CA GLU A 251 -7.65 -10.01 28.19
C GLU A 251 -8.83 -10.16 27.21
N ILE A 252 -9.57 -11.27 27.35
CA ILE A 252 -10.76 -11.54 26.54
C ILE A 252 -11.98 -11.06 27.30
N MET A 253 -12.69 -10.08 26.73
CA MET A 253 -13.95 -9.60 27.28
C MET A 253 -15.13 -10.26 26.54
N GLY A 254 -16.12 -10.70 27.31
CA GLY A 254 -17.33 -11.36 26.82
C GLY A 254 -18.37 -10.36 26.32
#